data_AF-A0A6I4N553-F1
#
_entry.id   AF-A0A6I4N553-F1
#
_cell.length_a   1.000
_cell.length_b   1.000
_cell.length_c   1.000
_cell.angle_alpha   90.00
_cell.angle_beta   90.00
_cell.angle_gamma   90.00
#
_symmetry.space_group_name_H-M   'P 1'
#
loop_
_entity.id
_entity.type
_entity.pdbx_description
1 polymer ?
#
loop_
_entity_poly.entity_id
_entity_poly.type
_entity_poly.pdbx_seq_one_letter_code
_entity_poly.pdbx_strand_id
1 'polypeptide(L)'
;MGKYNPDTDTVWSTTHSGSIAHAFNSEGRALCNRSIRPRSHATTHDDWGTRAWYDDSAFTVHARCVQKLDAATQAPTEQTAPTAPAAPRSGEVTIPGGLADFLADTNLATGADDHDPASKATREALDAGRRGRGRTLIIKPGSTDVLNVISEYADFLLAADDVTAAERTAAQKWVEQAGHARKQLAADQPNEATREATKTAHASADAYIAREHPHVAALLATDPADRAAANAEANGTWRAAWIGEQQAAEVLFVVDQAEEQGALFDERAAQTE
;
A
#
# COMPACT_ATOMS: atom_id res chain seq x y z
N MET A 1 -24.36 -41.83 2.24
CA MET A 1 -23.62 -41.07 1.21
C MET A 1 -24.37 -39.76 0.98
N GLY A 2 -23.75 -38.64 1.32
CA GLY A 2 -24.34 -37.31 1.13
C GLY A 2 -23.92 -36.73 -0.22
N LYS A 3 -24.73 -35.85 -0.81
CA LYS A 3 -24.26 -35.02 -1.93
C LYS A 3 -23.21 -34.05 -1.41
N TYR A 4 -22.12 -33.86 -2.16
CA TYR A 4 -21.09 -32.86 -1.86
C TYR A 4 -21.75 -31.49 -1.63
N ASN A 5 -21.67 -30.98 -0.39
CA ASN A 5 -22.04 -29.63 -0.05
C ASN A 5 -20.79 -28.91 0.48
N PRO A 6 -20.10 -28.10 -0.35
CA PRO A 6 -18.85 -27.44 0.03
C PRO A 6 -19.01 -26.44 1.18
N ASP A 7 -20.25 -26.03 1.48
CA ASP A 7 -20.53 -24.87 2.34
C ASP A 7 -20.96 -25.26 3.75
N THR A 8 -21.26 -26.53 4.03
CA THR A 8 -21.87 -26.92 5.30
C THR A 8 -21.29 -28.16 5.95
N ASP A 9 -20.63 -29.04 5.20
CA ASP A 9 -20.09 -30.29 5.74
C ASP A 9 -18.57 -30.36 5.59
N THR A 10 -17.90 -30.76 6.67
CA THR A 10 -16.50 -31.16 6.61
C THR A 10 -16.40 -32.46 5.82
N VAL A 11 -16.08 -32.36 4.53
CA VAL A 11 -16.09 -33.52 3.65
C VAL A 11 -14.75 -34.24 3.69
N TRP A 12 -14.80 -35.56 3.96
CA TRP A 12 -13.64 -36.43 3.97
C TRP A 12 -13.64 -37.32 2.74
N SER A 13 -12.46 -37.56 2.18
CA SER A 13 -12.25 -38.53 1.09
C SER A 13 -10.90 -39.20 1.22
N THR A 14 -10.77 -40.40 0.67
CA THR A 14 -9.48 -41.08 0.56
C THR A 14 -8.70 -40.53 -0.63
N THR A 15 -7.39 -40.75 -0.62
CA THR A 15 -6.52 -40.46 -1.77
C THR A 15 -6.21 -41.76 -2.53
N HIS A 16 -5.61 -41.65 -3.70
CA HIS A 16 -5.43 -42.77 -4.64
C HIS A 16 -4.54 -43.91 -4.09
N SER A 17 -3.80 -43.69 -3.01
CA SER A 17 -2.71 -44.58 -2.56
C SER A 17 -2.84 -45.14 -1.14
N GLY A 18 -3.99 -45.05 -0.47
CA GLY A 18 -4.07 -45.70 0.84
C GLY A 18 -5.38 -45.61 1.61
N SER A 19 -5.37 -46.26 2.77
CA SER A 19 -6.46 -46.32 3.75
C SER A 19 -6.56 -45.05 4.60
N ILE A 20 -6.06 -43.91 4.11
CA ILE A 20 -6.04 -42.65 4.86
C ILE A 20 -7.05 -41.67 4.27
N ALA A 21 -7.95 -41.18 5.13
CA ALA A 21 -8.93 -40.18 4.79
C ALA A 21 -8.41 -38.77 5.12
N HIS A 22 -8.60 -37.84 4.18
CA HIS A 22 -8.25 -36.43 4.33
C HIS A 22 -9.52 -35.58 4.31
N ALA A 23 -9.53 -34.51 5.10
CA ALA A 23 -10.53 -33.46 5.01
C ALA A 23 -10.18 -32.46 3.89
N PHE A 24 -11.17 -32.07 3.10
CA PHE A 24 -11.02 -31.13 1.98
C PHE A 24 -11.80 -29.83 2.25
N ASN A 25 -11.30 -28.71 1.74
CA ASN A 25 -12.03 -27.44 1.73
C ASN A 25 -13.00 -27.37 0.52
N SER A 26 -13.79 -26.30 0.44
CA SER A 26 -14.72 -26.03 -0.67
C SER A 26 -14.06 -25.98 -2.05
N GLU A 27 -12.76 -25.68 -2.11
CA GLU A 27 -11.94 -25.72 -3.33
C GLU A 27 -11.43 -27.13 -3.70
N GLY A 28 -11.81 -28.16 -2.95
CA GLY A 28 -11.37 -29.54 -3.18
C GLY A 28 -9.88 -29.77 -2.90
N ARG A 29 -9.28 -29.00 -1.98
CA ARG A 29 -7.88 -29.15 -1.53
C ARG A 29 -7.84 -29.72 -0.11
N ALA A 30 -6.96 -30.69 0.13
CA ALA A 30 -6.83 -31.26 1.48
C ALA A 30 -6.29 -30.22 2.47
N LEU A 31 -6.83 -30.19 3.68
CA LEU A 31 -6.43 -29.24 4.71
C LEU A 31 -4.97 -29.44 5.15
N CYS A 32 -4.46 -30.67 5.15
CA CYS A 32 -3.10 -30.97 5.57
C CYS A 32 -2.04 -30.55 4.54
N ASN A 33 -2.34 -30.66 3.25
CA ASN A 33 -1.42 -30.33 2.15
C ASN A 33 -2.21 -30.03 0.86
N ARG A 34 -2.01 -28.84 0.30
CA ARG A 34 -2.73 -28.34 -0.89
C ARG A 34 -2.44 -29.11 -2.18
N SER A 35 -1.38 -29.91 -2.24
CA SER A 35 -1.07 -30.76 -3.40
C SER A 35 -1.89 -32.05 -3.43
N ILE A 36 -2.52 -32.43 -2.31
CA ILE A 36 -3.33 -33.64 -2.23
C ILE A 36 -4.73 -33.36 -2.81
N ARG A 37 -5.14 -34.21 -3.76
CA ARG A 37 -6.45 -34.17 -4.42
C ARG A 37 -7.31 -35.37 -3.99
N PRO A 38 -8.64 -35.21 -3.93
CA PRO A 38 -9.54 -36.30 -3.55
C PRO A 38 -9.58 -37.38 -4.64
N ARG A 39 -9.77 -38.65 -4.24
CA ARG A 39 -9.86 -39.78 -5.16
C ARG A 39 -11.08 -39.73 -6.08
N SER A 40 -12.18 -39.11 -5.61
CA SER A 40 -13.41 -38.88 -6.39
C SER A 40 -13.17 -38.03 -7.65
N HIS A 41 -12.06 -37.30 -7.75
CA HIS A 41 -11.70 -36.58 -8.96
C HIS A 41 -11.14 -37.49 -10.08
N ALA A 42 -10.79 -38.75 -9.79
CA ALA A 42 -10.13 -39.67 -10.73
C ALA A 42 -10.91 -40.98 -10.98
N THR A 43 -11.88 -41.32 -10.13
CA THR A 43 -12.65 -42.57 -10.24
C THR A 43 -14.12 -42.27 -10.01
N THR A 44 -15.00 -42.98 -10.74
CA THR A 44 -16.48 -42.87 -10.80
C THR A 44 -17.25 -43.01 -9.48
N HIS A 45 -16.55 -43.04 -8.34
CA HIS A 45 -17.12 -43.14 -7.01
C HIS A 45 -17.12 -41.75 -6.36
N ASP A 46 -18.30 -41.12 -6.35
CA ASP A 46 -18.62 -39.89 -5.60
C ASP A 46 -18.71 -40.16 -4.08
N ASP A 47 -17.81 -41.01 -3.56
CA ASP A 47 -17.84 -41.47 -2.18
C ASP A 47 -17.21 -40.39 -1.29
N TRP A 48 -18.06 -39.44 -0.92
CA TRP A 48 -17.81 -38.45 0.10
C TRP A 48 -18.44 -38.89 1.42
N GLY A 49 -17.65 -38.85 2.49
CA GLY A 49 -18.08 -39.26 3.83
C GLY A 49 -17.94 -38.15 4.85
N THR A 50 -18.73 -38.23 5.93
CA THR A 50 -18.54 -37.40 7.12
C THR A 50 -17.42 -37.97 7.99
N ARG A 51 -16.88 -37.16 8.91
CA ARG A 51 -15.89 -37.62 9.89
C ARG A 51 -16.39 -38.87 10.65
N ALA A 52 -17.63 -38.83 11.12
CA ALA A 52 -18.25 -39.94 11.87
C ALA A 52 -18.30 -41.25 11.06
N TRP A 53 -18.52 -41.17 9.74
CA TRP A 53 -18.47 -42.37 8.90
C TRP A 53 -17.06 -42.95 8.81
N TYR A 54 -16.04 -42.09 8.71
CA TYR A 54 -14.65 -42.53 8.65
C TYR A 54 -14.14 -43.07 9.99
N ASP A 55 -14.59 -42.50 11.11
CA ASP A 55 -14.22 -42.96 12.46
C ASP A 55 -14.74 -44.40 12.75
N ASP A 56 -15.84 -44.83 12.09
CA ASP A 56 -16.42 -46.19 12.21
C ASP A 56 -15.97 -47.14 11.07
N SER A 57 -15.09 -46.69 10.19
CA SER A 57 -14.63 -47.45 9.03
C SER A 57 -13.23 -48.05 9.26
N ALA A 58 -12.78 -48.91 8.34
CA ALA A 58 -11.40 -49.42 8.34
C ALA A 58 -10.34 -48.37 7.92
N PHE A 59 -10.76 -47.13 7.62
CA PHE A 59 -9.87 -46.05 7.21
C PHE A 59 -9.36 -45.26 8.42
N THR A 60 -8.12 -44.78 8.32
CA THR A 60 -7.53 -43.90 9.33
C THR A 60 -7.70 -42.45 8.91
N VAL A 61 -8.25 -41.60 9.79
CA VAL A 61 -8.32 -40.15 9.54
C VAL A 61 -6.93 -39.50 9.71
N HIS A 62 -6.57 -38.61 8.78
CA HIS A 62 -5.26 -37.96 8.83
C HIS A 62 -5.17 -36.96 10.00
N ALA A 63 -4.29 -37.22 10.97
CA ALA A 63 -4.18 -36.44 12.22
C ALA A 63 -4.03 -34.92 12.01
N ARG A 64 -3.25 -34.48 11.01
CA ARG A 64 -3.10 -33.04 10.72
C ARG A 64 -4.37 -32.38 10.16
N CYS A 65 -5.22 -33.15 9.48
CA CYS A 65 -6.53 -32.65 9.04
C CYS A 65 -7.45 -32.46 10.25
N VAL A 66 -7.46 -33.43 11.17
CA VAL A 66 -8.19 -33.35 12.44
C VAL A 66 -7.76 -32.14 13.24
N GLN A 67 -6.46 -31.96 13.49
CA GLN A 67 -5.94 -30.80 14.23
C GLN A 67 -6.36 -29.45 13.64
N LYS A 68 -6.35 -29.33 12.30
CA LYS A 68 -6.76 -28.08 11.64
C LYS A 68 -8.26 -27.82 11.73
N LEU A 69 -9.07 -28.87 11.69
CA LEU A 69 -10.52 -28.78 11.88
C LEU A 69 -10.86 -28.44 13.33
N ASP A 70 -10.28 -29.17 14.27
CA ASP A 70 -10.48 -28.93 15.69
C ASP A 70 -10.02 -27.50 16.05
N ALA A 71 -8.90 -27.02 15.49
CA ALA A 71 -8.48 -25.62 15.64
C ALA A 71 -9.46 -24.61 15.03
N ALA A 72 -10.08 -24.93 13.89
CA ALA A 72 -11.10 -24.08 13.28
C ALA A 72 -12.43 -24.08 14.06
N THR A 73 -12.76 -25.18 14.74
CA THR A 73 -13.95 -25.31 15.61
C THR A 73 -13.72 -24.72 17.00
N GLN A 74 -12.49 -24.82 17.52
CA GLN A 74 -12.09 -24.28 18.82
C GLN A 74 -11.72 -22.81 18.78
N ALA A 75 -11.44 -22.25 17.60
CA ALA A 75 -11.36 -20.81 17.43
C ALA A 75 -12.70 -20.23 17.92
N PRO A 76 -12.73 -19.50 19.05
CA PRO A 76 -13.93 -18.80 19.44
C PRO A 76 -14.28 -17.88 18.28
N THR A 77 -15.56 -17.60 18.08
CA THR A 77 -16.04 -16.51 17.21
C THR A 77 -15.57 -15.11 17.67
N GLU A 78 -14.53 -15.03 18.52
CA GLU A 78 -13.45 -14.05 18.33
C GLU A 78 -12.71 -14.34 17.02
N GLN A 79 -13.43 -14.10 15.92
CA GLN A 79 -12.81 -13.44 14.81
C GLN A 79 -12.23 -12.15 15.39
N THR A 80 -10.98 -12.20 15.87
CA THR A 80 -10.11 -11.04 15.90
C THR A 80 -10.19 -10.55 14.47
N ALA A 81 -11.05 -9.56 14.23
CA ALA A 81 -11.21 -8.93 12.95
C ALA A 81 -9.77 -8.70 12.48
N PRO A 82 -9.36 -9.20 11.29
CA PRO A 82 -8.03 -8.92 10.78
C PRO A 82 -7.87 -7.43 10.97
N THR A 83 -6.92 -7.01 11.84
CA THR A 83 -6.83 -5.63 12.36
C THR A 83 -7.29 -4.72 11.27
N ALA A 84 -8.53 -4.20 11.40
CA ALA A 84 -9.23 -3.61 10.26
C ALA A 84 -8.22 -2.67 9.63
N PRO A 85 -7.85 -2.87 8.34
CA PRO A 85 -6.77 -2.13 7.72
C PRO A 85 -7.01 -0.69 8.11
N ALA A 86 -6.03 -0.10 8.82
CA ALA A 86 -6.21 1.19 9.48
C ALA A 86 -6.95 2.08 8.49
N ALA A 87 -8.12 2.59 8.92
CA ALA A 87 -9.00 3.31 8.01
C ALA A 87 -8.14 4.27 7.18
N PRO A 88 -8.26 4.24 5.85
CA PRO A 88 -7.35 4.99 4.98
C PRO A 88 -7.27 6.41 5.51
N ARG A 89 -6.04 6.92 5.68
CA ARG A 89 -5.88 8.29 6.15
C ARG A 89 -6.58 9.19 5.15
N SER A 90 -7.13 10.32 5.61
CA SER A 90 -7.85 11.26 4.74
C SER A 90 -7.07 11.51 3.43
N GLY A 91 -7.72 11.24 2.30
CA GLY A 91 -7.14 11.37 0.96
C GLY A 91 -6.38 10.16 0.42
N GLU A 92 -6.27 9.05 1.15
CA GLU A 92 -5.71 7.78 0.63
C GLU A 92 -6.79 6.92 -0.06
N VAL A 93 -6.42 6.29 -1.18
CA VAL A 93 -7.28 5.40 -1.96
C VAL A 93 -6.57 4.07 -2.16
N THR A 94 -7.30 2.98 -1.93
CA THR A 94 -6.77 1.63 -2.09
C THR A 94 -7.04 1.11 -3.51
N ILE A 95 -6.02 0.65 -4.22
CA ILE A 95 -6.11 -0.05 -5.50
C ILE A 95 -6.14 -1.56 -5.22
N PRO A 96 -7.23 -2.27 -5.55
CA PRO A 96 -7.31 -3.71 -5.37
C PRO A 96 -6.25 -4.46 -6.17
N GLY A 97 -5.70 -5.56 -5.61
CA GLY A 97 -4.50 -6.18 -6.16
C GLY A 97 -4.59 -6.69 -7.59
N GLY A 98 -5.75 -7.22 -8.02
CA GLY A 98 -5.92 -7.65 -9.42
C GLY A 98 -5.76 -6.50 -10.42
N LEU A 99 -6.26 -5.30 -10.07
CA LEU A 99 -6.08 -4.11 -10.89
C LEU A 99 -4.64 -3.58 -10.80
N ALA A 100 -4.03 -3.61 -9.62
CA ALA A 100 -2.64 -3.19 -9.44
C ALA A 100 -1.65 -4.05 -10.24
N ASP A 101 -1.91 -5.37 -10.33
CA ASP A 101 -1.12 -6.28 -11.15
C ASP A 101 -1.31 -5.97 -12.64
N PHE A 102 -2.56 -5.79 -13.10
CA PHE A 102 -2.82 -5.39 -14.49
C PHE A 102 -2.10 -4.09 -14.87
N LEU A 103 -2.18 -3.05 -14.03
CA LEU A 103 -1.48 -1.78 -14.23
C LEU A 103 0.05 -1.93 -14.23
N ALA A 104 0.61 -2.95 -13.58
CA ALA A 104 2.03 -3.23 -13.60
C ALA A 104 2.51 -3.72 -14.98
N ASP A 105 1.60 -4.33 -15.75
CA ASP A 105 1.89 -4.93 -17.05
C ASP A 105 1.56 -3.97 -18.22
N THR A 106 1.08 -2.75 -17.95
CA THR A 106 0.79 -1.75 -18.98
C THR A 106 1.92 -0.73 -19.17
N ASN A 107 1.80 0.09 -20.23
CA ASN A 107 2.72 1.19 -20.52
C ASN A 107 2.78 2.25 -19.42
N LEU A 108 1.76 2.31 -18.56
CA LEU A 108 1.74 3.20 -17.41
C LEU A 108 2.87 2.90 -16.42
N ALA A 109 3.26 1.63 -16.28
CA ALA A 109 4.37 1.23 -15.40
C ALA A 109 5.74 1.51 -16.00
N THR A 110 5.88 1.45 -17.33
CA THR A 110 7.16 1.67 -18.03
C THR A 110 7.47 3.14 -18.25
N GLY A 111 6.47 4.02 -18.12
CA GLY A 111 6.61 5.46 -18.37
C GLY A 111 6.58 5.82 -19.86
N ALA A 112 6.17 4.92 -20.74
CA ALA A 112 6.03 5.22 -22.17
C ALA A 112 5.01 6.35 -22.43
N ASP A 113 4.02 6.48 -21.54
CA ASP A 113 2.97 7.51 -21.61
C ASP A 113 3.30 8.78 -20.79
N ASP A 114 4.53 8.95 -20.30
CA ASP A 114 4.94 10.11 -19.48
C ASP A 114 4.92 11.46 -20.24
N HIS A 115 4.66 11.44 -21.54
CA HIS A 115 4.43 12.64 -22.33
C HIS A 115 3.12 13.34 -21.94
N ASP A 116 2.14 12.59 -21.41
CA ASP A 116 0.97 13.14 -20.74
C ASP A 116 1.28 13.37 -19.24
N PRO A 117 1.16 14.61 -18.74
CA PRO A 117 1.38 14.93 -17.34
C PRO A 117 0.52 14.11 -16.37
N ALA A 118 -0.71 13.75 -16.73
CA ALA A 118 -1.60 12.97 -15.87
C ALA A 118 -1.13 11.51 -15.74
N SER A 119 -0.72 10.91 -16.85
CA SER A 119 -0.11 9.57 -16.89
C SER A 119 1.19 9.52 -16.07
N LYS A 120 2.07 10.51 -16.23
CA LYS A 120 3.29 10.63 -15.41
C LYS A 120 2.97 10.72 -13.91
N ALA A 121 2.05 11.61 -13.52
CA ALA A 121 1.64 11.77 -12.13
C ALA A 121 1.02 10.48 -11.57
N THR A 122 0.30 9.72 -12.41
CA THR A 122 -0.28 8.43 -12.04
C THR A 122 0.82 7.40 -11.77
N ARG A 123 1.82 7.30 -12.63
CA ARG A 123 2.98 6.41 -12.44
C ARG A 123 3.70 6.73 -11.12
N GLU A 124 4.00 7.99 -10.87
CA GLU A 124 4.64 8.42 -9.62
C GLU A 124 3.81 8.06 -8.38
N ALA A 125 2.48 8.19 -8.46
CA ALA A 125 1.57 7.78 -7.39
C ALA A 125 1.58 6.25 -7.17
N LEU A 126 1.59 5.45 -8.24
CA LEU A 126 1.68 3.99 -8.16
C LEU A 126 3.01 3.55 -7.56
N ASP A 127 4.12 4.14 -7.98
CA ASP A 127 5.47 3.87 -7.46
C ASP A 127 5.58 4.20 -5.98
N ALA A 128 4.97 5.31 -5.54
CA ALA A 128 4.89 5.65 -4.12
C ALA A 128 4.07 4.61 -3.33
N GLY A 129 2.95 4.14 -3.90
CA GLY A 129 2.08 3.13 -3.28
C GLY A 129 2.68 1.72 -3.21
N ARG A 130 3.59 1.36 -4.13
CA ARG A 130 4.28 0.05 -4.17
C ARG A 130 5.23 -0.19 -3.01
N ARG A 131 5.57 0.83 -2.22
CA ARG A 131 6.46 0.68 -1.05
C ARG A 131 5.82 -0.09 0.12
N GLY A 132 4.53 -0.46 0.02
CA GLY A 132 3.83 -1.31 0.98
C GLY A 132 4.02 -2.82 0.76
N ARG A 133 3.88 -3.63 1.83
CA ARG A 133 3.84 -5.10 1.71
C ARG A 133 2.48 -5.56 1.16
N GLY A 134 2.43 -5.98 -0.10
CA GLY A 134 1.29 -6.74 -0.65
C GLY A 134 0.97 -6.43 -2.11
N ARG A 135 -0.01 -7.15 -2.67
CA ARG A 135 -0.54 -6.92 -4.03
C ARG A 135 -1.46 -5.70 -4.09
N THR A 136 -2.02 -5.27 -2.96
CA THR A 136 -2.90 -4.10 -2.88
C THR A 136 -2.03 -2.85 -2.71
N LEU A 137 -2.31 -1.80 -3.49
CA LEU A 137 -1.60 -0.53 -3.38
C LEU A 137 -2.46 0.48 -2.63
N ILE A 138 -1.83 1.31 -1.80
CA ILE A 138 -2.49 2.49 -1.21
C ILE A 138 -1.80 3.70 -1.82
N ILE A 139 -2.56 4.51 -2.55
CA ILE A 139 -2.07 5.71 -3.20
C ILE A 139 -2.68 6.95 -2.55
N LYS A 140 -1.95 8.06 -2.59
CA LYS A 140 -2.47 9.38 -2.26
C LYS A 140 -2.57 10.19 -3.57
N PRO A 141 -3.72 10.18 -4.26
CA PRO A 141 -3.87 10.93 -5.50
C PRO A 141 -3.67 12.42 -5.27
N GLY A 142 -2.74 13.03 -6.00
CA GLY A 142 -2.51 14.47 -5.97
C GLY A 142 -3.57 15.28 -6.72
N SER A 143 -4.30 14.63 -7.63
CA SER A 143 -5.37 15.23 -8.45
C SER A 143 -6.44 14.20 -8.81
N THR A 144 -7.57 14.69 -9.32
CA THR A 144 -8.62 13.83 -9.89
C THR A 144 -8.18 13.16 -11.18
N ASP A 145 -7.20 13.72 -11.89
CA ASP A 145 -6.72 13.16 -13.17
C ASP A 145 -6.04 11.81 -12.96
N VAL A 146 -5.27 11.67 -11.88
CA VAL A 146 -4.70 10.38 -11.47
C VAL A 146 -5.79 9.32 -11.29
N LEU A 147 -6.92 9.68 -10.69
CA LEU A 147 -8.04 8.77 -10.52
C LEU A 147 -8.75 8.44 -11.84
N ASN A 148 -8.84 9.41 -12.76
CA ASN A 148 -9.46 9.22 -14.07
C ASN A 148 -8.62 8.30 -14.95
N VAL A 149 -7.29 8.49 -15.00
CA VAL A 149 -6.37 7.61 -15.75
C VAL A 149 -6.51 6.17 -15.28
N ILE A 150 -6.45 5.91 -13.97
CA ILE A 150 -6.61 4.53 -13.44
C ILE A 150 -8.02 3.99 -13.75
N SER A 151 -9.05 4.84 -13.71
CA SER A 151 -10.43 4.43 -14.05
C SER A 151 -10.56 4.03 -15.52
N GLU A 152 -9.85 4.68 -16.44
CA GLU A 152 -9.83 4.30 -17.86
C GLU A 152 -9.27 2.90 -18.07
N TYR A 153 -8.16 2.56 -17.39
CA TYR A 153 -7.63 1.20 -17.42
C TYR A 153 -8.58 0.18 -16.79
N ALA A 154 -9.28 0.55 -15.71
CA ALA A 154 -10.31 -0.29 -15.11
C ALA A 154 -11.47 -0.52 -16.08
N ASP A 155 -11.95 0.51 -16.78
CA ASP A 155 -13.01 0.40 -17.78
C ASP A 155 -12.58 -0.45 -18.97
N PHE A 156 -11.35 -0.30 -19.46
CA PHE A 156 -10.76 -1.18 -20.47
C PHE A 156 -10.77 -2.65 -20.02
N LEU A 157 -10.35 -2.91 -18.79
CA LEU A 157 -10.33 -4.25 -18.20
C LEU A 157 -11.74 -4.83 -18.03
N LEU A 158 -12.75 -4.00 -17.74
CA LEU A 158 -14.15 -4.43 -17.67
C LEU A 158 -14.77 -4.72 -19.04
N ALA A 159 -14.27 -4.08 -20.10
CA ALA A 159 -14.72 -4.29 -21.47
C ALA A 159 -14.04 -5.49 -22.16
N ALA A 160 -12.92 -5.99 -21.63
CA ALA A 160 -12.20 -7.13 -22.20
C ALA A 160 -12.94 -8.47 -22.00
N ASP A 161 -12.93 -9.32 -23.04
CA ASP A 161 -13.61 -10.62 -23.04
C ASP A 161 -12.83 -11.71 -22.27
N ASP A 162 -11.50 -11.58 -22.18
CA ASP A 162 -10.56 -12.55 -21.62
C ASP A 162 -10.10 -12.24 -20.19
N VAL A 163 -10.75 -11.28 -19.54
CA VAL A 163 -10.45 -10.88 -18.16
C VAL A 163 -10.84 -11.96 -17.14
N THR A 164 -9.99 -12.21 -16.16
CA THR A 164 -10.32 -13.14 -15.07
C THR A 164 -11.41 -12.55 -14.16
N ALA A 165 -12.18 -13.41 -13.49
CA ALA A 165 -13.20 -12.96 -12.54
C ALA A 165 -12.62 -12.07 -11.41
N ALA A 166 -11.39 -12.38 -10.96
CA ALA A 166 -10.73 -11.63 -9.89
C ALA A 166 -10.35 -10.20 -10.33
N GLU A 167 -9.83 -10.04 -11.54
CA GLU A 167 -9.52 -8.73 -12.13
C GLU A 167 -10.78 -7.91 -12.35
N ARG A 168 -11.85 -8.52 -12.87
CA ARG A 168 -13.15 -7.86 -13.06
C ARG A 168 -13.71 -7.34 -11.74
N THR A 169 -13.70 -8.15 -10.68
CA THR A 169 -14.11 -7.71 -9.34
C THR A 169 -13.20 -6.60 -8.80
N ALA A 170 -11.89 -6.67 -9.05
CA ALA A 170 -10.94 -5.63 -8.65
C ALA A 170 -11.22 -4.29 -9.34
N ALA A 171 -11.50 -4.30 -10.66
CA ALA A 171 -11.83 -3.09 -11.41
C ALA A 171 -13.18 -2.49 -10.97
N GLN A 172 -14.23 -3.30 -10.77
CA GLN A 172 -15.52 -2.82 -10.26
C GLN A 172 -15.35 -2.12 -8.89
N LYS A 173 -14.61 -2.76 -7.98
CA LYS A 173 -14.32 -2.21 -6.67
C LYS A 173 -13.54 -0.88 -6.77
N TRP A 174 -12.60 -0.78 -7.71
CA TRP A 174 -11.89 0.47 -7.96
C TRP A 174 -12.83 1.58 -8.40
N VAL A 175 -13.73 1.34 -9.37
CA VAL A 175 -14.66 2.36 -9.88
C VAL A 175 -15.50 2.98 -8.76
N GLU A 176 -16.00 2.15 -7.84
CA GLU A 176 -16.70 2.60 -6.64
C GLU A 176 -15.81 3.47 -5.75
N GLN A 177 -14.61 2.97 -5.40
CA GLN A 177 -13.65 3.67 -4.54
C GLN A 177 -13.19 5.01 -5.13
N ALA A 178 -12.89 5.05 -6.43
CA ALA A 178 -12.49 6.25 -7.15
C ALA A 178 -13.63 7.27 -7.21
N GLY A 179 -14.90 6.82 -7.31
CA GLY A 179 -16.07 7.70 -7.21
C GLY A 179 -16.17 8.40 -5.85
N HIS A 180 -15.93 7.67 -4.76
CA HIS A 180 -15.89 8.25 -3.41
C HIS A 180 -14.70 9.20 -3.23
N ALA A 181 -13.51 8.80 -3.67
CA ALA A 181 -12.30 9.61 -3.56
C ALA A 181 -12.40 10.93 -4.34
N ARG A 182 -12.99 10.92 -5.54
CA ARG A 182 -13.26 12.14 -6.32
C ARG A 182 -14.15 13.13 -5.56
N LYS A 183 -15.21 12.63 -4.91
CA LYS A 183 -16.09 13.47 -4.07
C LYS A 183 -15.34 14.07 -2.88
N GLN A 184 -14.46 13.30 -2.25
CA GLN A 184 -13.63 13.79 -1.14
C GLN A 184 -12.63 14.85 -1.62
N LEU A 185 -11.87 14.59 -2.69
CA LEU A 185 -10.95 15.58 -3.27
C LEU A 185 -11.68 16.86 -3.69
N ALA A 186 -12.88 16.74 -4.26
CA ALA A 186 -13.69 17.90 -4.60
C ALA A 186 -14.17 18.69 -3.36
N ALA A 187 -14.45 18.00 -2.25
CA ALA A 187 -14.82 18.64 -0.99
C ALA A 187 -13.61 19.29 -0.28
N ASP A 188 -12.43 18.70 -0.42
CA ASP A 188 -11.17 19.19 0.15
C ASP A 188 -10.57 20.33 -0.66
N GLN A 189 -10.98 20.52 -1.93
CA GLN A 189 -10.58 21.69 -2.68
C GLN A 189 -11.12 22.94 -1.98
N PRO A 190 -10.24 23.90 -1.62
CA PRO A 190 -10.70 25.14 -1.01
C PRO A 190 -11.69 25.79 -1.98
N ASN A 191 -12.88 26.10 -1.46
CA ASN A 191 -13.89 26.76 -2.26
C ASN A 191 -13.36 28.12 -2.76
N GLU A 192 -13.98 28.66 -3.80
CA GLU A 192 -13.50 29.89 -4.44
C GLU A 192 -13.40 31.07 -3.45
N ALA A 193 -14.29 31.13 -2.45
CA ALA A 193 -14.22 32.13 -1.40
C ALA A 193 -12.99 31.98 -0.49
N THR A 194 -12.60 30.74 -0.13
CA THR A 194 -11.38 30.45 0.61
C THR A 194 -10.13 30.76 -0.21
N ARG A 195 -10.15 30.48 -1.51
CA ARG A 195 -9.04 30.84 -2.42
C ARG A 195 -8.89 32.35 -2.51
N GLU A 196 -9.99 33.08 -2.68
CA GLU A 196 -9.97 34.53 -2.79
C GLU A 196 -9.59 35.20 -1.47
N ALA A 197 -10.05 34.66 -0.33
CA ALA A 197 -9.60 35.10 0.99
C ALA A 197 -8.09 34.87 1.19
N THR A 198 -7.56 33.73 0.72
CA THR A 198 -6.13 33.41 0.81
C THR A 198 -5.29 34.32 -0.08
N LYS A 199 -5.74 34.62 -1.31
CA LYS A 199 -5.10 35.62 -2.18
C LYS A 199 -5.11 37.00 -1.55
N THR A 200 -6.25 37.41 -1.00
CA THR A 200 -6.40 38.70 -0.31
C THR A 200 -5.48 38.80 0.91
N ALA A 201 -5.36 37.72 1.68
CA ALA A 201 -4.44 37.64 2.82
C ALA A 201 -2.97 37.70 2.41
N HIS A 202 -2.58 37.07 1.29
CA HIS A 202 -1.23 37.22 0.75
C HIS A 202 -0.98 38.65 0.27
N ALA A 203 -1.91 39.24 -0.48
CA ALA A 203 -1.78 40.62 -0.94
C ALA A 203 -1.68 41.61 0.23
N SER A 204 -2.40 41.38 1.33
CA SER A 204 -2.30 42.22 2.52
C SER A 204 -0.98 42.02 3.28
N ALA A 205 -0.46 40.79 3.33
CA ALA A 205 0.87 40.50 3.87
C ALA A 205 1.97 41.17 3.04
N ASP A 206 1.89 41.08 1.71
CA ASP A 206 2.83 41.74 0.79
C ASP A 206 2.77 43.27 0.96
N ALA A 207 1.58 43.85 1.07
CA ALA A 207 1.40 45.28 1.33
C ALA A 207 1.97 45.71 2.70
N TYR A 208 1.81 44.86 3.73
CA TYR A 208 2.41 45.11 5.04
C TYR A 208 3.94 45.06 4.98
N ILE A 209 4.51 44.05 4.33
CA ILE A 209 5.97 43.93 4.14
C ILE A 209 6.51 45.12 3.35
N ALA A 210 5.82 45.55 2.29
CA ALA A 210 6.21 46.73 1.51
C ALA A 210 6.22 48.01 2.34
N ARG A 211 5.31 48.15 3.30
CA ARG A 211 5.21 49.33 4.16
C ARG A 211 6.20 49.33 5.33
N GLU A 212 6.27 48.24 6.08
CA GLU A 212 7.07 48.17 7.32
C GLU A 212 8.51 47.71 7.07
N HIS A 213 8.77 46.98 5.97
CA HIS A 213 10.06 46.37 5.65
C HIS A 213 10.44 46.59 4.18
N PRO A 214 10.60 47.84 3.71
CA PRO A 214 10.84 48.15 2.30
C PRO A 214 12.12 47.50 1.73
N HIS A 215 13.14 47.29 2.58
CA HIS A 215 14.37 46.58 2.17
C HIS A 215 14.13 45.08 1.91
N VAL A 216 13.20 44.46 2.63
CA VAL A 216 12.80 43.06 2.42
C VAL A 216 11.93 42.95 1.18
N ALA A 217 11.00 43.89 0.99
CA ALA A 217 10.17 43.96 -0.21
C ALA A 217 11.02 44.14 -1.48
N ALA A 218 12.05 44.99 -1.46
CA ALA A 218 12.98 45.15 -2.58
C ALA A 218 13.75 43.87 -2.91
N LEU A 219 14.12 43.09 -1.89
CA LEU A 219 14.79 41.79 -2.05
C LEU A 219 13.84 40.69 -2.58
N LEU A 220 12.55 40.80 -2.30
CA LEU A 220 11.52 39.88 -2.80
C LEU A 220 11.04 40.23 -4.21
N ALA A 221 11.14 41.50 -4.60
CA ALA A 221 10.74 42.02 -5.92
C ALA A 221 11.76 41.77 -7.03
N THR A 222 12.96 41.26 -6.72
CA THR A 222 13.92 40.82 -7.74
C THR A 222 13.31 39.72 -8.61
N ASP A 223 13.51 39.81 -9.93
CA ASP A 223 13.00 38.85 -10.90
C ASP A 223 13.37 37.42 -10.47
N PRO A 224 12.44 36.45 -10.48
CA PRO A 224 12.77 35.06 -10.14
C PRO A 224 13.92 34.50 -10.99
N ALA A 225 14.11 34.96 -12.22
CA ALA A 225 15.25 34.64 -13.07
C ALA A 225 16.55 35.27 -12.54
N ASP A 226 16.53 36.52 -12.07
CA ASP A 226 17.66 37.17 -11.43
C ASP A 226 18.00 36.53 -10.08
N ARG A 227 16.98 36.08 -9.34
CA ARG A 227 17.15 35.37 -8.07
C ARG A 227 17.72 33.96 -8.28
N ALA A 228 17.30 33.28 -9.34
CA ALA A 228 17.86 32.00 -9.76
C ALA A 228 19.29 32.17 -10.30
N ALA A 229 19.58 33.22 -11.06
CA ALA A 229 20.91 33.55 -11.55
C ALA A 229 21.86 33.93 -10.40
N ALA A 230 21.42 34.75 -9.44
CA ALA A 230 22.19 35.08 -8.24
C ALA A 230 22.45 33.84 -7.37
N ASN A 231 21.48 32.93 -7.24
CA ASN A 231 21.67 31.65 -6.56
C ASN A 231 22.57 30.70 -7.36
N ALA A 232 22.56 30.76 -8.70
CA ALA A 232 23.44 29.96 -9.55
C ALA A 232 24.89 30.48 -9.55
N GLU A 233 25.09 31.81 -9.53
CA GLU A 233 26.38 32.46 -9.33
C GLU A 233 26.92 32.22 -7.92
N ALA A 234 26.04 32.20 -6.91
CA ALA A 234 26.37 31.68 -5.59
C ALA A 234 26.79 30.20 -5.68
N ASN A 235 26.06 29.34 -6.39
CA ASN A 235 26.46 27.94 -6.58
C ASN A 235 27.78 27.74 -7.38
N GLY A 236 28.32 28.79 -8.02
CA GLY A 236 29.64 28.80 -8.64
C GLY A 236 30.80 29.14 -7.68
N THR A 237 30.51 29.66 -6.49
CA THR A 237 31.52 30.05 -5.47
C THR A 237 31.31 29.39 -4.10
N TRP A 238 30.18 28.72 -3.88
CA TRP A 238 29.99 27.83 -2.74
C TRP A 238 30.68 26.48 -2.98
N ARG A 239 32.00 26.52 -3.19
CA ARG A 239 32.81 25.47 -2.55
C ARG A 239 32.55 25.61 -1.07
N ALA A 240 32.07 24.55 -0.46
CA ALA A 240 31.86 24.42 0.96
C ALA A 240 33.17 24.71 1.75
N ALA A 241 33.52 25.98 1.91
CA ALA A 241 34.27 26.44 3.06
C ALA A 241 33.25 26.43 4.21
N TRP A 242 33.07 25.23 4.74
CA TRP A 242 32.32 24.99 5.95
C TRP A 242 32.76 26.01 7.01
N ILE A 243 31.80 26.72 7.60
CA ILE A 243 32.03 27.64 8.72
C ILE A 243 32.47 26.77 9.91
N GLY A 244 33.76 26.47 9.95
CA GLY A 244 34.37 25.50 10.87
C GLY A 244 35.81 25.15 10.52
N GLU A 245 36.25 25.39 9.28
CA GLU A 245 37.63 25.15 8.85
C GLU A 245 38.39 26.47 8.64
N GLN A 246 38.50 27.28 9.69
CA GLN A 246 39.65 28.18 9.76
C GLN A 246 40.87 27.31 10.08
N GLN A 247 41.86 27.32 9.19
CA GLN A 247 43.20 26.86 9.54
C GLN A 247 43.61 27.55 10.83
N ALA A 248 43.85 26.75 11.86
CA ALA A 248 44.44 27.17 13.12
C ALA A 248 45.84 27.75 12.88
N ALA A 249 45.91 29.00 12.44
CA ALA A 249 47.05 29.85 12.70
C ALA A 249 46.77 30.55 14.03
N GLU A 250 47.50 30.10 15.07
CA GLU A 250 47.48 30.58 16.47
C GLU A 250 46.14 30.38 17.21
N VAL A 251 45.98 29.18 17.78
CA VAL A 251 44.93 28.87 18.74
C VAL A 251 45.24 29.55 20.08
N LEU A 252 44.42 30.52 20.49
CA LEU A 252 44.55 31.20 21.79
C LEU A 252 44.01 30.37 22.98
N PHE A 253 43.34 29.24 22.70
CA PHE A 253 42.76 28.35 23.71
C PHE A 253 42.95 26.87 23.31
N VAL A 254 43.77 26.15 24.06
CA VAL A 254 43.88 24.68 23.94
C VAL A 254 42.59 24.07 24.46
N VAL A 255 41.76 23.55 23.56
CA VAL A 255 40.57 22.75 23.93
C VAL A 255 40.96 21.29 23.76
N ASP A 256 41.00 20.55 24.87
CA ASP A 256 41.26 19.10 24.89
C ASP A 256 40.06 18.38 24.23
N GLN A 257 40.28 17.87 23.02
CA GLN A 257 39.20 17.45 22.11
C GLN A 257 38.63 16.04 22.42
N ALA A 258 39.09 15.38 23.49
CA ALA A 258 38.85 13.95 23.69
C ALA A 258 37.76 13.58 24.70
N GLU A 259 37.24 14.49 25.54
CA GLU A 259 36.41 14.07 26.69
C GLU A 259 34.91 14.46 26.67
N GLU A 260 34.42 15.40 25.86
CA GLU A 260 33.08 15.97 26.12
C GLU A 260 31.99 15.82 25.04
N GLN A 261 32.11 14.96 24.03
CA GLN A 261 31.04 14.76 23.03
C GLN A 261 30.38 13.36 23.00
N GLY A 262 30.62 12.52 24.01
CA GLY A 262 30.18 11.12 24.01
C GLY A 262 29.03 10.73 24.94
N ALA A 263 28.57 11.57 25.87
CA ALA A 263 27.72 11.09 26.97
C ALA A 263 26.20 11.10 26.71
N LEU A 264 25.71 11.64 25.58
CA LEU A 264 24.26 11.83 25.40
C LEU A 264 23.52 10.61 24.79
N PHE A 265 24.23 9.58 24.33
CA PHE A 265 23.64 8.44 23.61
C PHE A 265 24.07 7.06 24.12
N ASP A 266 24.76 6.98 25.27
CA ASP A 266 25.13 5.69 25.84
C ASP A 266 23.96 5.09 26.64
N GLU A 267 23.14 4.27 25.97
CA GLU A 267 22.03 3.49 26.55
C GLU A 267 22.50 2.39 27.54
N ARG A 268 23.78 2.33 27.91
CA ARG A 268 24.33 1.34 28.86
C ARG A 268 24.21 1.73 30.34
N ALA A 269 23.73 2.92 30.67
CA ALA A 269 23.49 3.31 32.06
C ALA A 269 22.17 2.76 32.66
N ALA A 270 21.34 2.04 31.89
CA ALA A 270 20.00 1.61 32.33
C ALA A 270 19.87 0.11 32.70
N GLN A 271 20.97 -0.63 32.86
CA GLN A 271 20.92 -2.03 33.32
C GLN A 271 21.83 -2.25 34.53
N THR A 272 21.35 -1.84 35.70
CA THR A 272 21.73 -2.42 36.99
C THR A 272 20.64 -2.07 38.00
N GLU A 273 19.63 -2.95 38.09
CA GLU A 273 18.90 -3.30 39.32
C GLU A 273 18.18 -4.64 39.10
#